data_AF-A0A9P4T9I0-F1
#
_entry.id   AF-A0A9P4T9I0-F1
#
_cell.length_a   1.000
_cell.length_b   1.000
_cell.length_c   1.000
_cell.angle_alpha   90.00
_cell.angle_beta   90.00
_cell.angle_gamma   90.00
#
_symmetry.space_group_name_H-M   'P 1'
#
loop_
_entity.id
_entity.type
_entity.pdbx_description
1 polymer ?
#
loop_
_entity_poly.entity_id
_entity_poly.type
_entity_poly.pdbx_seq_one_letter_code
_entity_poly.pdbx_strand_id
1 'polypeptide(L)'
;MPLPDEALRIEGGCNCNAVRYRVDIPTKDERPLHPLAPAESPVSMPFLALDHCNDCRRATASILPAWLCAPLDMCSVSLVATSSASLAPNAAVRKEQAKEQSSQWIPAADAFIPTAAATATEDCFLTSYESSHQRWRWFCVRCGTNVAYTAAMPAGFPSMLDITLGSVDRHYLDSEALIPERHLWWDYGIDWIHRLATEGYGKLPIHPNYRIAEIVDTQQET
;
A
#
# COMPACT_ATOMS: atom_id res chain seq x y z
N MET A 1 4.79 -7.83 17.39
CA MET A 1 3.99 -7.55 16.18
C MET A 1 4.58 -6.32 15.52
N PRO A 2 4.62 -6.26 14.19
CA PRO A 2 5.10 -5.10 13.44
C PRO A 2 4.13 -3.91 13.49
N LEU A 3 2.94 -4.08 14.05
CA LEU A 3 2.08 -2.99 14.47
C LEU A 3 2.15 -2.86 15.99
N PRO A 4 2.23 -1.63 16.54
CA PRO A 4 2.26 -1.41 17.98
C PRO A 4 0.96 -1.91 18.63
N ASP A 5 0.99 -2.15 19.94
CA ASP A 5 -0.22 -2.53 20.69
C ASP A 5 -1.17 -1.33 20.85
N GLU A 6 -0.61 -0.11 20.90
CA GLU A 6 -1.31 1.17 20.88
C GLU A 6 -2.02 1.43 19.53
N ALA A 7 -3.01 2.33 19.54
CA ALA A 7 -3.65 2.80 18.30
C ALA A 7 -2.64 3.57 17.42
N LEU A 8 -2.72 3.36 16.11
CA LEU A 8 -1.82 3.96 15.13
C LEU A 8 -2.62 4.52 13.97
N ARG A 9 -2.40 5.79 13.65
CA ARG A 9 -2.89 6.39 12.40
C ARG A 9 -1.76 6.48 11.40
N ILE A 10 -2.01 6.00 10.19
CA ILE A 10 -1.09 6.19 9.07
C ILE A 10 -1.80 6.88 7.91
N GLU A 11 -1.02 7.56 7.09
CA GLU A 11 -1.47 8.20 5.86
C GLU A 11 -0.56 7.84 4.70
N GLY A 12 -1.12 7.93 3.51
CA GLY A 12 -0.39 7.75 2.27
C GLY A 12 -1.20 8.26 1.10
N GLY A 13 -0.77 7.93 -0.10
CA GLY A 13 -1.47 8.32 -1.30
C GLY A 13 -0.69 8.11 -2.57
N CYS A 14 -1.22 8.64 -3.65
CA CYS A 14 -0.56 8.59 -4.95
C CYS A 14 0.60 9.60 -5.02
N ASN A 15 1.55 9.37 -5.93
CA ASN A 15 2.73 10.23 -6.11
C ASN A 15 2.41 11.70 -6.38
N CYS A 16 1.25 11.99 -7.00
CA CYS A 16 0.82 13.35 -7.29
C CYS A 16 -0.10 13.96 -6.22
N ASN A 17 -0.34 13.27 -5.09
CA ASN A 17 -1.19 13.68 -3.97
C ASN A 17 -2.68 13.94 -4.29
N ALA A 18 -3.14 13.57 -5.49
CA ALA A 18 -4.56 13.72 -5.87
C ALA A 18 -5.47 12.71 -5.15
N VAL A 19 -4.90 11.60 -4.71
CA VAL A 19 -5.55 10.55 -3.94
C VAL A 19 -4.76 10.41 -2.65
N ARG A 20 -5.41 10.65 -1.52
CA ARG A 20 -4.85 10.47 -0.18
C ARG A 20 -5.73 9.52 0.60
N TYR A 21 -5.13 8.58 1.31
CA TYR A 21 -5.85 7.70 2.22
C TYR A 21 -5.30 7.84 3.63
N ARG A 22 -6.13 7.43 4.59
CA ARG A 22 -5.79 7.31 6.00
C ARG A 22 -6.30 5.98 6.52
N VAL A 23 -5.49 5.31 7.33
CA VAL A 23 -5.89 4.10 8.06
C VAL A 23 -5.80 4.40 9.55
N ASP A 24 -6.92 4.27 10.23
CA ASP A 24 -7.06 4.42 11.67
C ASP A 24 -7.01 3.02 12.30
N ILE A 25 -5.81 2.55 12.64
CA ILE A 25 -5.58 1.23 13.22
C ILE A 25 -5.89 1.29 14.72
N PRO A 26 -6.86 0.49 15.23
CA PRO A 26 -7.25 0.55 16.62
C PRO A 26 -6.21 -0.12 17.53
N THR A 27 -6.44 -0.05 18.84
CA THR A 27 -5.61 -0.79 19.81
C THR A 27 -5.70 -2.29 19.54
N LYS A 28 -4.68 -3.06 19.94
CA LYS A 28 -4.59 -4.49 19.64
C LYS A 28 -5.83 -5.30 20.03
N ASP A 29 -6.41 -5.00 21.19
CA ASP A 29 -7.54 -5.76 21.73
C ASP A 29 -8.86 -5.50 20.97
N GLU A 30 -8.92 -4.39 20.21
CA GLU A 30 -10.06 -4.02 19.37
C GLU A 30 -9.90 -4.51 17.91
N ARG A 31 -8.73 -5.04 17.55
CA ARG A 31 -8.45 -5.52 16.19
C ARG A 31 -9.20 -6.83 15.92
N PRO A 32 -10.01 -6.93 14.85
CA PRO A 32 -10.68 -8.17 14.50
C PRO A 32 -9.67 -9.25 14.14
N LEU A 33 -9.98 -10.50 14.46
CA LEU A 33 -9.15 -11.63 14.07
C LEU A 33 -9.39 -12.02 12.61
N HIS A 34 -8.33 -12.42 11.92
CA HIS A 34 -8.40 -13.00 10.60
C HIS A 34 -9.20 -14.31 10.65
N PRO A 35 -10.33 -14.45 9.92
CA PRO A 35 -11.25 -15.59 10.08
C PRO A 35 -10.65 -16.97 9.80
N LEU A 36 -9.54 -17.04 9.04
CA LEU A 36 -8.81 -18.29 8.76
C LEU A 36 -7.54 -18.46 9.59
N ALA A 37 -7.31 -17.64 10.60
CA ALA A 37 -6.16 -17.83 11.49
C ALA A 37 -6.35 -19.08 12.37
N PRO A 38 -5.29 -19.87 12.61
CA PRO A 38 -5.33 -20.99 13.56
C PRO A 38 -5.74 -20.51 14.96
N ALA A 39 -6.54 -21.32 15.67
CA ALA A 39 -6.99 -20.98 17.01
C ALA A 39 -5.82 -20.86 18.01
N GLU A 40 -4.76 -21.66 17.84
CA GLU A 40 -3.58 -21.62 18.71
C GLU A 40 -2.64 -20.44 18.40
N SER A 41 -2.79 -19.81 17.23
CA SER A 41 -1.95 -18.71 16.77
C SER A 41 -2.81 -17.68 16.01
N PRO A 42 -3.69 -16.95 16.73
CA PRO A 42 -4.58 -15.97 16.11
C PRO A 42 -3.77 -14.85 15.45
N VAL A 43 -4.34 -14.30 14.39
CA VAL A 43 -3.78 -13.18 13.63
C VAL A 43 -4.78 -12.05 13.67
N SER A 44 -4.40 -10.90 14.22
CA SER A 44 -5.21 -9.69 14.18
C SER A 44 -5.12 -9.00 12.82
N MET A 45 -6.19 -8.31 12.42
CA MET A 45 -6.21 -7.41 11.28
C MET A 45 -6.22 -5.94 11.77
N PRO A 46 -5.53 -5.01 11.08
CA PRO A 46 -4.79 -5.23 9.85
C PRO A 46 -3.47 -5.98 10.10
N PHE A 47 -2.93 -6.58 9.05
CA PHE A 47 -1.61 -7.22 9.07
C PHE A 47 -0.79 -6.82 7.85
N LEU A 48 0.52 -7.03 7.92
CA LEU A 48 1.45 -6.68 6.85
C LEU A 48 2.04 -7.91 6.19
N ALA A 49 2.04 -7.94 4.87
CA ALA A 49 2.50 -9.09 4.10
C ALA A 49 3.41 -8.69 2.95
N LEU A 50 4.44 -9.51 2.71
CA LEU A 50 5.13 -9.59 1.43
C LEU A 50 4.37 -10.58 0.54
N ASP A 51 4.13 -10.22 -0.70
CA ASP A 51 3.26 -10.97 -1.60
C ASP A 51 4.03 -11.43 -2.84
N HIS A 52 4.08 -12.74 -3.05
CA HIS A 52 4.78 -13.38 -4.16
C HIS A 52 3.88 -13.65 -5.37
N CYS A 53 2.61 -13.23 -5.34
CA CYS A 53 1.67 -13.42 -6.43
C CYS A 53 2.14 -12.73 -7.73
N ASN A 54 2.14 -13.48 -8.83
CA ASN A 54 2.54 -12.96 -10.14
C ASN A 54 1.63 -11.84 -10.66
N ASP A 55 0.33 -11.87 -10.34
CA ASP A 55 -0.59 -10.82 -10.77
C ASP A 55 -0.38 -9.54 -9.96
N CYS A 56 -0.18 -9.65 -8.64
CA CYS A 56 0.15 -8.51 -7.79
C CYS A 56 1.49 -7.89 -8.18
N ARG A 57 2.51 -8.71 -8.46
CA ARG A 57 3.82 -8.29 -8.99
C ARG A 57 3.67 -7.47 -10.27
N ARG A 58 2.86 -7.95 -11.23
CA ARG A 58 2.65 -7.27 -12.51
C ARG A 58 1.80 -6.01 -12.38
N ALA A 59 0.75 -6.03 -11.56
CA ALA A 59 -0.16 -4.92 -11.38
C ALA A 59 0.47 -3.73 -10.64
N THR A 60 1.38 -4.00 -9.70
CA THR A 60 2.07 -2.97 -8.91
C THR A 60 3.40 -2.54 -9.53
N ALA A 61 3.92 -3.30 -10.51
CA ALA A 61 5.28 -3.19 -11.04
C ALA A 61 6.38 -3.29 -9.95
N SER A 62 6.06 -3.88 -8.79
CA SER A 62 7.04 -4.23 -7.75
C SER A 62 7.34 -5.73 -7.84
N ILE A 63 8.62 -6.12 -7.75
CA ILE A 63 8.99 -7.56 -7.80
C ILE A 63 8.45 -8.31 -6.56
N LEU A 64 8.46 -7.66 -5.41
CA LEU A 64 7.94 -8.18 -4.16
C LEU A 64 7.07 -7.08 -3.52
N PRO A 65 5.81 -6.92 -3.96
CA PRO A 65 4.91 -5.96 -3.35
C PRO A 65 4.68 -6.28 -1.87
N ALA A 66 4.63 -5.22 -1.08
CA ALA A 66 4.22 -5.29 0.32
C ALA A 66 2.83 -4.66 0.46
N TRP A 67 2.00 -5.26 1.30
CA TRP A 67 0.63 -4.84 1.55
C TRP A 67 0.37 -4.61 3.03
N LEU A 68 -0.44 -3.60 3.34
CA LEU A 68 -1.19 -3.51 4.58
C LEU A 68 -2.62 -4.01 4.31
N CYS A 69 -2.94 -5.21 4.76
CA CYS A 69 -4.24 -5.84 4.57
C CYS A 69 -5.19 -5.38 5.67
N ALA A 70 -6.06 -4.41 5.38
CA ALA A 70 -6.89 -3.75 6.38
C ALA A 70 -8.39 -3.92 6.13
N PRO A 71 -9.21 -4.05 7.19
CA PRO A 71 -10.65 -3.85 7.09
C PRO A 71 -10.97 -2.47 6.50
N LEU A 72 -11.92 -2.43 5.57
CA LEU A 72 -12.30 -1.24 4.80
C LEU A 72 -12.85 -0.12 5.69
N ASP A 73 -13.48 -0.47 6.82
CA ASP A 73 -14.06 0.46 7.80
C ASP A 73 -13.01 1.18 8.65
N MET A 74 -11.76 0.70 8.68
CA MET A 74 -10.62 1.41 9.27
C MET A 74 -10.07 2.52 8.34
N CYS A 75 -10.54 2.59 7.10
CA CYS A 75 -9.95 3.41 6.05
C CYS A 75 -10.84 4.63 5.70
N SER A 76 -10.19 5.74 5.40
CA SER A 76 -10.81 6.94 4.82
C SER A 76 -9.98 7.51 3.68
N VAL A 77 -10.59 8.29 2.81
CA VAL A 77 -9.96 8.87 1.61
C VAL A 77 -10.28 10.35 1.48
N SER A 78 -9.36 11.10 0.89
CA SER A 78 -9.51 12.50 0.50
C SER A 78 -9.01 12.63 -0.94
N LEU A 79 -9.81 13.28 -1.79
CA LEU A 79 -9.62 13.29 -3.23
C LEU A 79 -9.56 14.73 -3.75
N VAL A 80 -8.64 15.00 -4.67
CA VAL A 80 -8.62 16.25 -5.43
C VAL A 80 -9.61 16.15 -6.58
N ALA A 81 -10.43 17.18 -6.73
CA ALA A 81 -11.37 17.27 -7.82
C ALA A 81 -10.67 17.56 -9.15
N THR A 82 -10.97 16.79 -10.20
CA THR A 82 -10.41 16.98 -11.55
C THR A 82 -10.69 18.37 -12.10
N SER A 83 -11.86 18.93 -11.79
CA SER A 83 -12.32 20.27 -12.18
C SER A 83 -11.52 21.42 -11.56
N SER A 84 -10.87 21.16 -10.43
CA SER A 84 -10.07 22.13 -9.67
C SER A 84 -8.57 21.82 -9.69
N ALA A 85 -8.17 20.77 -10.41
CA ALA A 85 -6.79 20.34 -10.49
C ALA A 85 -5.91 21.39 -11.16
N SER A 86 -4.79 21.72 -10.52
CA SER A 86 -3.85 22.74 -10.97
C SER A 86 -2.41 22.24 -11.01
N LEU A 87 -2.16 20.95 -10.77
CA LEU A 87 -0.81 20.40 -10.66
C LEU A 87 0.07 20.77 -11.87
N ALA A 88 1.17 21.46 -11.61
CA ALA A 88 2.12 21.85 -12.64
C ALA A 88 2.71 20.63 -13.37
N PRO A 89 3.00 20.71 -14.68
CA PRO A 89 3.55 19.58 -15.44
C PRO A 89 4.97 19.22 -15.01
N ASN A 90 5.76 20.18 -14.50
CA ASN A 90 7.16 19.97 -14.12
C ASN A 90 7.33 19.84 -12.60
N ALA A 91 8.03 18.80 -12.16
CA ALA A 91 8.36 18.52 -10.76
C ALA A 91 9.13 19.66 -10.06
N ALA A 92 9.97 20.40 -10.76
CA ALA A 92 10.71 21.54 -10.18
C ALA A 92 9.75 22.64 -9.70
N VAL A 93 8.72 22.95 -10.51
CA VAL A 93 7.71 23.98 -10.21
C VAL A 93 6.74 23.52 -9.12
N ARG A 94 6.48 22.20 -9.03
CA ARG A 94 5.61 21.62 -7.99
C ARG A 94 6.11 21.87 -6.57
N LYS A 95 7.42 21.99 -6.35
CA LYS A 95 7.99 22.22 -5.00
C LYS A 95 7.53 23.55 -4.38
N GLU A 96 7.27 24.54 -5.23
CA GLU A 96 6.88 25.90 -4.82
C GLU A 96 5.38 26.14 -4.96
N GLN A 97 4.65 25.20 -5.57
CA GLN A 97 3.20 25.30 -5.75
C GLN A 97 2.48 24.98 -4.43
N ALA A 98 1.43 25.76 -4.13
CA ALA A 98 0.51 25.40 -3.05
C ALA A 98 -0.09 24.01 -3.31
N LYS A 99 -0.24 23.21 -2.24
CA LYS A 99 -0.90 21.91 -2.34
C LYS A 99 -2.30 22.10 -2.92
N GLU A 100 -2.67 21.27 -3.89
CA GLU A 100 -4.04 21.24 -4.40
C GLU A 100 -5.00 20.98 -3.25
N GLN A 101 -6.14 21.67 -3.27
CA GLN A 101 -7.15 21.52 -2.24
C GLN A 101 -7.88 20.19 -2.47
N SER A 102 -7.76 19.29 -1.50
CA SER A 102 -8.48 18.02 -1.49
C SER A 102 -9.83 18.15 -0.78
N SER A 103 -10.72 17.21 -1.03
CA SER A 103 -12.00 17.08 -0.34
C SER A 103 -11.80 16.82 1.16
N GLN A 104 -12.89 16.92 1.93
CA GLN A 104 -12.90 16.33 3.27
C GLN A 104 -12.63 14.82 3.21
N TRP A 105 -12.13 14.27 4.32
CA TRP A 105 -11.96 12.84 4.50
C TRP A 105 -13.34 12.16 4.55
N ILE A 106 -13.58 11.22 3.65
CA ILE A 106 -14.79 10.39 3.61
C ILE A 106 -14.44 8.93 3.91
N PRO A 107 -15.38 8.11 4.41
CA PRO A 107 -15.16 6.66 4.55
C PRO A 107 -14.69 6.01 3.24
N ALA A 108 -13.76 5.07 3.32
CA ALA A 108 -13.28 4.37 2.12
C ALA A 108 -14.39 3.57 1.42
N ALA A 109 -15.40 3.10 2.16
CA ALA A 109 -16.56 2.42 1.60
C ALA A 109 -17.35 3.28 0.59
N ASP A 110 -17.26 4.60 0.68
CA ASP A 110 -17.99 5.52 -0.21
C ASP A 110 -17.22 5.80 -1.52
N ALA A 111 -15.94 5.41 -1.60
CA ALA A 111 -15.07 5.70 -2.75
C ALA A 111 -14.50 4.44 -3.42
N PHE A 112 -14.23 3.38 -2.65
CA PHE A 112 -13.70 2.11 -3.15
C PHE A 112 -14.84 1.16 -3.55
N ILE A 113 -15.79 1.66 -4.33
CA ILE A 113 -16.99 0.93 -4.75
C ILE A 113 -16.73 0.23 -6.09
N PRO A 114 -16.75 -1.10 -6.15
CA PRO A 114 -16.65 -1.82 -7.41
C PRO A 114 -17.79 -1.43 -8.37
N THR A 115 -17.50 -0.65 -9.41
CA THR A 115 -18.47 -0.33 -10.46
C THR A 115 -18.17 -1.12 -11.73
N ALA A 116 -19.22 -1.61 -12.39
CA ALA A 116 -19.15 -2.57 -13.50
C ALA A 116 -18.61 -1.99 -14.83
N ALA A 117 -18.24 -0.72 -14.86
CA ALA A 117 -17.59 -0.09 -16.00
C ALA A 117 -16.92 1.19 -15.50
N ALA A 118 -15.74 1.49 -16.01
CA ALA A 118 -15.12 2.80 -15.90
C ALA A 118 -15.99 3.84 -16.63
N THR A 119 -17.12 4.22 -16.06
CA THR A 119 -17.73 5.51 -16.37
C THR A 119 -16.88 6.55 -15.69
N ALA A 120 -16.05 7.21 -16.49
CA ALA A 120 -15.42 8.47 -16.13
C ALA A 120 -16.53 9.49 -15.79
N THR A 121 -17.02 9.48 -14.55
CA THR A 121 -18.07 10.39 -14.06
C THR A 121 -17.96 10.68 -12.56
N GLU A 122 -16.78 10.55 -11.97
CA GLU A 122 -16.50 11.15 -10.67
C GLU A 122 -15.42 12.20 -10.86
N ASP A 123 -15.67 13.40 -10.34
CA ASP A 123 -14.75 14.53 -10.39
C ASP A 123 -13.57 14.25 -9.45
N CYS A 124 -12.79 13.20 -9.73
CA CYS A 124 -11.65 12.76 -8.94
C CYS A 124 -10.67 11.93 -9.79
N PHE A 125 -9.48 11.66 -9.23
CA PHE A 125 -8.44 10.90 -9.93
C PHE A 125 -8.31 9.44 -9.50
N LEU A 126 -9.13 8.98 -8.55
CA LEU A 126 -9.16 7.58 -8.13
C LEU A 126 -10.00 6.79 -9.13
N THR A 127 -9.46 5.68 -9.64
CA THR A 127 -10.20 4.77 -10.51
C THR A 127 -9.77 3.33 -10.27
N SER A 128 -10.47 2.39 -10.88
CA SER A 128 -10.14 0.97 -10.77
C SER A 128 -10.35 0.21 -12.06
N TYR A 129 -9.77 -0.98 -12.11
CA TYR A 129 -10.11 -2.01 -13.08
C TYR A 129 -10.27 -3.35 -12.37
N GLU A 130 -11.16 -4.20 -12.88
CA GLU A 130 -11.29 -5.57 -12.42
C GLU A 130 -10.11 -6.38 -12.99
N SER A 131 -9.11 -6.70 -12.15
CA SER A 131 -7.91 -7.42 -12.60
C SER A 131 -8.18 -8.89 -12.87
N SER A 132 -9.24 -9.42 -12.27
CA SER A 132 -9.71 -10.81 -12.36
C SER A 132 -11.08 -10.86 -11.69
N HIS A 133 -11.89 -11.88 -11.94
CA HIS A 133 -13.26 -11.95 -11.43
C HIS A 133 -13.36 -11.59 -9.93
N GLN A 134 -14.18 -10.59 -9.65
CA GLN A 134 -14.47 -10.01 -8.33
C GLN A 134 -13.25 -9.47 -7.57
N ARG A 135 -12.27 -8.91 -8.30
CA ARG A 135 -11.02 -8.39 -7.73
C ARG A 135 -10.63 -7.10 -8.44
N TRP A 136 -10.53 -6.01 -7.70
CA TRP A 136 -10.30 -4.67 -8.25
C TRP A 136 -8.97 -4.09 -7.79
N ARG A 137 -8.28 -3.44 -8.72
CA ARG A 137 -7.04 -2.70 -8.45
C ARG A 137 -7.35 -1.23 -8.57
N TRP A 138 -7.01 -0.48 -7.53
CA TRP A 138 -7.29 0.95 -7.41
C TRP A 138 -6.02 1.74 -7.63
N PHE A 139 -6.09 2.76 -8.47
CA PHE A 139 -4.93 3.55 -8.84
C PHE A 139 -5.32 4.99 -9.19
N CYS A 140 -4.34 5.87 -9.17
CA CYS A 140 -4.53 7.26 -9.60
C CYS A 140 -4.37 7.37 -11.11
N VAL A 141 -5.42 7.78 -11.83
CA VAL A 141 -5.36 7.95 -13.30
C VAL A 141 -4.38 9.06 -13.74
N ARG A 142 -4.06 10.01 -12.85
CA ARG A 142 -3.13 11.11 -13.13
C ARG A 142 -1.66 10.69 -13.11
N CYS A 143 -1.26 9.78 -12.22
CA CYS A 143 0.15 9.43 -12.04
C CYS A 143 0.45 7.93 -12.04
N GLY A 144 -0.56 7.07 -12.20
CA GLY A 144 -0.41 5.62 -12.30
C GLY A 144 -0.10 4.89 -10.99
N THR A 145 0.02 5.60 -9.86
CA THR A 145 0.32 4.94 -8.57
C THR A 145 -0.81 3.99 -8.19
N ASN A 146 -0.47 2.71 -8.03
CA ASN A 146 -1.35 1.72 -7.42
C ASN A 146 -1.47 2.02 -5.92
N VAL A 147 -2.70 2.17 -5.43
CA VAL A 147 -2.97 2.56 -4.04
C VAL A 147 -3.58 1.42 -3.25
N ALA A 148 -4.49 0.64 -3.84
CA ALA A 148 -5.18 -0.39 -3.10
C ALA A 148 -5.71 -1.54 -3.97
N TYR A 149 -6.11 -2.61 -3.30
CA TYR A 149 -6.78 -3.77 -3.85
C TYR A 149 -8.02 -4.10 -3.01
N THR A 150 -9.10 -4.48 -3.69
CA THR A 150 -10.31 -5.02 -3.04
C THR A 150 -10.75 -6.31 -3.73
N ALA A 151 -11.44 -7.18 -2.99
CA ALA A 151 -12.04 -8.39 -3.52
C ALA A 151 -13.40 -8.66 -2.88
N ALA A 152 -14.24 -9.44 -3.57
CA ALA A 152 -15.39 -10.04 -2.92
C ALA A 152 -14.90 -11.06 -1.88
N MET A 153 -15.14 -10.77 -0.61
CA MET A 153 -14.63 -11.58 0.50
C MET A 153 -15.57 -12.75 0.81
N PRO A 154 -15.04 -13.92 1.24
CA PRO A 154 -15.88 -15.04 1.70
C PRO A 154 -16.73 -14.66 2.91
N ALA A 155 -17.78 -15.45 3.18
CA ALA A 155 -18.59 -15.27 4.38
C ALA A 155 -17.73 -15.32 5.65
N GLY A 156 -17.98 -14.39 6.58
CA GLY A 156 -17.22 -14.25 7.83
C GLY A 156 -16.02 -13.30 7.75
N PHE A 157 -15.56 -12.92 6.55
CA PHE A 157 -14.58 -11.85 6.40
C PHE A 157 -15.23 -10.47 6.39
N PRO A 158 -14.60 -9.46 7.02
CA PRO A 158 -14.97 -8.08 6.76
C PRO A 158 -14.65 -7.70 5.31
N SER A 159 -15.24 -6.62 4.82
CA SER A 159 -14.75 -5.99 3.58
C SER A 159 -13.31 -5.54 3.78
N MET A 160 -12.44 -5.86 2.84
CA MET A 160 -11.00 -5.57 2.93
C MET A 160 -10.59 -4.51 1.92
N LEU A 161 -9.62 -3.69 2.32
CA LEU A 161 -8.88 -2.76 1.49
C LEU A 161 -7.38 -2.99 1.72
N ASP A 162 -6.76 -3.74 0.81
CA ASP A 162 -5.33 -4.02 0.90
C ASP A 162 -4.55 -2.86 0.29
N ILE A 163 -3.85 -2.11 1.12
CA ILE A 163 -3.11 -0.91 0.71
C ILE A 163 -1.71 -1.29 0.27
N THR A 164 -1.27 -0.80 -0.89
CA THR A 164 0.10 -0.99 -1.35
C THR A 164 1.05 -0.20 -0.45
N LEU A 165 1.93 -0.89 0.28
CA LEU A 165 2.79 -0.27 1.30
C LEU A 165 3.74 0.79 0.72
N GLY A 166 4.15 0.62 -0.55
CA GLY A 166 4.94 1.61 -1.29
C GLY A 166 4.25 2.95 -1.55
N SER A 167 2.96 3.07 -1.24
CA SER A 167 2.19 4.33 -1.31
C SER A 167 2.02 5.03 0.05
N VAL A 168 2.52 4.44 1.14
CA VAL A 168 2.47 5.04 2.48
C VAL A 168 3.48 6.18 2.59
N ASP A 169 3.13 7.25 3.30
CA ASP A 169 4.06 8.36 3.51
C ASP A 169 5.34 7.89 4.23
N ARG A 170 6.48 8.36 3.73
CA ARG A 170 7.82 7.85 4.09
C ARG A 170 8.10 7.83 5.59
N HIS A 171 7.66 8.83 6.35
CA HIS A 171 7.96 8.91 7.79
C HIS A 171 7.32 7.79 8.61
N TYR A 172 6.25 7.15 8.13
CA TYR A 172 5.71 5.95 8.78
C TYR A 172 6.56 4.71 8.46
N LEU A 173 7.15 4.64 7.27
CA LEU A 173 8.01 3.53 6.83
C LEU A 173 9.41 3.57 7.45
N ASP A 174 9.87 4.74 7.90
CA ASP A 174 11.13 4.90 8.64
C ASP A 174 10.99 4.54 10.13
N SER A 175 9.81 4.11 10.57
CA SER A 175 9.57 3.66 11.94
C SER A 175 9.78 2.15 12.08
N GLU A 176 9.78 1.65 13.31
CA GLU A 176 9.75 0.20 13.61
C GLU A 176 8.37 -0.43 13.34
N ALA A 177 7.38 0.37 12.93
CA ALA A 177 6.07 -0.12 12.52
C ALA A 177 6.03 -0.44 11.03
N LEU A 178 4.98 -1.14 10.59
CA LEU A 178 4.73 -1.45 9.18
C LEU A 178 5.78 -2.37 8.53
N ILE A 179 6.51 -3.13 9.33
CA ILE A 179 7.40 -4.19 8.83
C ILE A 179 6.54 -5.40 8.43
N PRO A 180 6.66 -5.95 7.22
CA PRO A 180 5.92 -7.17 6.87
C PRO A 180 6.25 -8.34 7.80
N GLU A 181 5.22 -9.04 8.26
CA GLU A 181 5.35 -10.16 9.23
C GLU A 181 5.08 -11.53 8.61
N ARG A 182 4.66 -11.58 7.35
CA ARG A 182 4.34 -12.83 6.67
C ARG A 182 4.54 -12.74 5.17
N HIS A 183 4.71 -13.91 4.56
CA HIS A 183 4.72 -14.07 3.12
C HIS A 183 3.42 -14.72 2.67
N LEU A 184 2.79 -14.14 1.65
CA LEU A 184 1.62 -14.70 0.99
C LEU A 184 2.01 -15.18 -0.41
N TRP A 185 1.25 -16.17 -0.91
CA TRP A 185 1.41 -16.71 -2.27
C TRP A 185 2.81 -17.26 -2.57
N TRP A 186 3.49 -17.80 -1.56
CA TRP A 186 4.86 -18.30 -1.62
C TRP A 186 5.15 -19.22 -2.81
N ASP A 187 4.22 -20.12 -3.16
CA ASP A 187 4.39 -21.07 -4.26
C ASP A 187 4.53 -20.42 -5.64
N TYR A 188 4.21 -19.13 -5.78
CA TYR A 188 4.32 -18.37 -7.03
C TYR A 188 5.61 -17.53 -7.13
N GLY A 189 6.42 -17.49 -6.07
CA GLY A 189 7.56 -16.58 -6.00
C GLY A 189 8.75 -17.01 -6.85
N ILE A 190 9.64 -16.05 -7.08
CA ILE A 190 10.85 -16.23 -7.87
C ILE A 190 11.97 -16.69 -6.93
N ASP A 191 12.72 -17.74 -7.28
CA ASP A 191 13.71 -18.36 -6.38
C ASP A 191 14.71 -17.38 -5.76
N TRP A 192 15.20 -16.41 -6.54
CA TRP A 192 16.12 -15.41 -6.01
C TRP A 192 15.42 -14.41 -5.08
N ILE A 193 14.14 -14.13 -5.30
CA ILE A 193 13.32 -13.31 -4.40
C ILE A 193 13.02 -14.05 -3.10
N HIS A 194 12.78 -15.36 -3.14
CA HIS A 194 12.68 -16.18 -1.92
C HIS A 194 13.94 -16.01 -1.08
N ARG A 195 15.13 -16.20 -1.67
CA ARG A 195 16.40 -16.00 -0.97
C ARG A 195 16.58 -14.58 -0.44
N LEU A 196 16.27 -13.56 -1.26
CA LEU A 196 16.31 -12.17 -0.80
C LEU A 196 15.42 -11.96 0.43
N ALA A 197 14.22 -12.52 0.41
CA ALA A 197 13.21 -12.33 1.43
C ALA A 197 13.51 -13.08 2.74
N THR A 198 14.21 -14.21 2.69
CA THR A 198 14.48 -15.04 3.88
C THR A 198 15.91 -14.94 4.41
N GLU A 199 16.88 -14.65 3.55
CA GLU A 199 18.31 -14.71 3.86
C GLU A 199 19.05 -13.40 3.52
N GLY A 200 18.46 -12.54 2.69
CA GLY A 200 19.14 -11.40 2.10
C GLY A 200 20.19 -11.81 1.06
N TYR A 201 21.03 -10.86 0.63
CA TYR A 201 22.08 -11.12 -0.37
C TYR A 201 23.53 -10.97 0.13
N GLY A 202 23.73 -10.70 1.42
CA GLY A 202 25.06 -10.57 2.01
C GLY A 202 25.96 -9.60 1.24
N LYS A 203 27.02 -10.13 0.61
CA LYS A 203 28.15 -9.38 0.00
C LYS A 203 27.87 -8.87 -1.42
N LEU A 204 26.82 -8.09 -1.61
CA LEU A 204 26.70 -7.27 -2.82
C LEU A 204 27.53 -5.99 -2.66
N PRO A 205 28.22 -5.49 -3.71
CA PRO A 205 28.81 -4.16 -3.67
C PRO A 205 27.74 -3.11 -3.38
N ILE A 206 27.94 -2.33 -2.33
CA ILE A 206 27.05 -1.23 -1.96
C ILE A 206 27.69 0.06 -2.46
N HIS A 207 26.94 0.85 -3.21
CA HIS A 207 27.39 2.13 -3.73
C HIS A 207 26.60 3.25 -3.04
N PRO A 208 27.24 4.38 -2.66
CA PRO A 208 26.57 5.45 -1.92
C PRO A 208 25.48 6.16 -2.75
N ASN A 209 25.55 6.06 -4.08
CA ASN A 209 24.60 6.61 -5.05
C ASN A 209 24.87 5.97 -6.43
N TYR A 210 24.56 6.67 -7.53
CA TYR A 210 24.78 6.20 -8.90
C TYR A 210 26.27 5.97 -9.28
N ARG A 211 27.23 6.36 -8.42
CA ARG A 211 28.67 6.20 -8.65
C ARG A 211 29.13 4.78 -8.30
N ILE A 212 29.13 3.91 -9.31
CA ILE A 212 29.56 2.51 -9.20
C ILE A 212 31.06 2.31 -8.88
N ALA A 213 31.87 3.37 -9.00
CA ALA A 213 33.29 3.33 -8.66
C ALA A 213 33.56 3.44 -7.15
N GLU A 214 32.61 3.96 -6.38
CA GLU A 214 32.72 4.13 -4.93
C GLU A 214 32.02 2.96 -4.23
N ILE A 215 32.68 2.27 -3.30
CA ILE A 215 32.09 1.18 -2.51
C ILE A 215 31.98 1.63 -1.05
N VAL A 216 30.82 1.38 -0.44
CA VAL A 216 30.58 1.58 0.99
C VAL A 216 31.17 0.40 1.77
N ASP A 217 32.09 0.68 2.69
CA ASP A 217 32.62 -0.31 3.61
C ASP A 217 31.71 -0.43 4.84
N THR A 218 30.99 -1.54 4.95
CA THR A 218 30.08 -1.82 6.06
C THR A 218 30.78 -2.53 7.24
N GLN A 219 32.09 -2.77 7.18
CA GLN A 219 32.84 -3.44 8.27
C GLN A 219 33.28 -2.53 9.42
N GLN A 220 32.80 -1.29 9.50
CA GLN A 220 33.20 -0.35 10.57
C GLN A 220 32.20 -0.19 11.72
N GLU A 221 31.06 -0.89 11.70
CA GLU A 221 30.08 -0.86 12.79
C GLU A 221 29.98 -2.25 13.44
N THR A 222 30.90 -2.52 14.37
CA THR A 222 30.79 -3.59 15.39
C THR A 222 30.75 -2.97 16.77
#